data_AF-A0A673H9C4-F1
#
_entry.id   AF-A0A673H9C4-F1
#
_cell.length_a   1.000
_cell.length_b   1.000
_cell.length_c   1.000
_cell.angle_alpha   90.00
_cell.angle_beta   90.00
_cell.angle_gamma   90.00
#
_symmetry.space_group_name_H-M   'P 1'
#
loop_
_entity.id
_entity.type
_entity.pdbx_description
1 polymer ?
#
loop_
_entity_poly.entity_id
_entity_poly.type
_entity_poly.pdbx_seq_one_letter_code
_entity_poly.pdbx_strand_id
1 'polypeptide(L)'
;MAKVEITPLRSWADFYPGSERFARPDTRDLAKWNNRVVSNLLYYQTNYLVLAIIVFLVVGFLNPVSMFTGAAVVASVFIGSVWAGENKAVIKKFKKENPALFVFLVMVVSYFLMSLFGGVMVLLLGIKLPLILIFVHASLRLRNMKNKLENKMESAGLKKSPMGIILEALGQQEENLNQIQDFLESKLKE
;
A
#
# COMPACT_ATOMS: atom_id res chain seq x y z
N MET A 1 -14.98 -20.12 -10.47
CA MET A 1 -14.24 -18.95 -9.94
C MET A 1 -13.55 -18.28 -11.11
N ALA A 2 -13.67 -16.96 -11.28
CA ALA A 2 -12.94 -16.25 -12.32
C ALA A 2 -11.43 -16.45 -12.13
N LYS A 3 -10.71 -16.71 -13.22
CA LYS A 3 -9.26 -16.86 -13.19
C LYS A 3 -8.64 -15.52 -12.78
N VAL A 4 -7.70 -15.55 -11.83
CA VAL A 4 -6.97 -14.35 -11.44
C VAL A 4 -6.01 -13.99 -12.57
N GLU A 5 -6.19 -12.80 -13.14
CA GLU A 5 -5.39 -12.30 -14.25
C GLU A 5 -4.72 -10.99 -13.86
N ILE A 6 -3.41 -10.90 -14.13
CA ILE A 6 -2.67 -9.66 -13.93
C ILE A 6 -3.08 -8.66 -15.01
N THR A 7 -3.43 -7.44 -14.60
CA THR A 7 -3.72 -6.34 -15.53
C THR A 7 -2.47 -6.05 -16.37
N PRO A 8 -2.56 -5.98 -17.71
CA PRO A 8 -1.38 -5.71 -18.53
C PRO A 8 -0.84 -4.31 -18.27
N LEU A 9 0.47 -4.13 -18.46
CA LEU A 9 1.11 -2.82 -18.36
C LEU A 9 0.51 -1.86 -19.41
N ARG A 10 0.02 -0.70 -18.98
CA ARG A 10 -0.55 0.34 -19.86
C ARG A 10 0.55 1.21 -20.44
N SER A 11 0.30 1.74 -21.63
CA SER A 11 1.26 2.63 -22.30
C SER A 11 1.52 3.89 -21.47
N TRP A 12 2.74 4.43 -21.58
CA TRP A 12 3.13 5.63 -20.85
C TRP A 12 2.22 6.83 -21.15
N ALA A 13 1.84 7.01 -22.42
CA ALA A 13 0.94 8.09 -22.84
C ALA A 13 -0.48 7.98 -22.25
N ASP A 14 -0.93 6.77 -21.87
CA ASP A 14 -2.20 6.57 -21.18
C ASP A 14 -2.03 6.76 -19.66
N PHE A 15 -0.91 6.30 -19.09
CA PHE A 15 -0.60 6.48 -17.67
C PHE A 15 -0.42 7.96 -17.30
N TYR A 16 0.46 8.66 -18.03
CA TYR A 16 0.77 10.09 -17.85
C TYR A 16 0.40 10.90 -19.11
N PRO A 17 -0.90 11.18 -19.32
CA PRO A 17 -1.38 12.01 -20.43
C PRO A 17 -1.11 13.51 -20.17
N GLY A 18 -1.57 14.38 -21.06
CA GLY A 18 -1.57 15.83 -20.85
C GLY A 18 -2.34 16.28 -19.60
N SER A 19 -2.07 17.51 -19.16
CA SER A 19 -2.63 18.10 -17.93
C SER A 19 -4.16 18.13 -17.89
N GLU A 20 -4.82 18.15 -19.03
CA GLU A 20 -6.28 18.14 -19.19
C GLU A 20 -6.95 16.86 -18.66
N ARG A 21 -6.17 15.80 -18.46
CA ARG A 21 -6.62 14.52 -17.92
C ARG A 21 -6.31 14.35 -16.43
N PHE A 22 -5.80 15.40 -15.79
CA PHE A 22 -5.63 15.51 -14.35
C PHE A 22 -6.51 16.64 -13.80
N ALA A 23 -7.20 16.37 -12.71
CA ALA A 23 -8.03 17.36 -12.04
C ALA A 23 -7.92 17.18 -10.52
N ARG A 24 -8.00 18.28 -9.78
CA ARG A 24 -8.06 18.22 -8.31
C ARG A 24 -9.25 17.34 -7.87
N PRO A 25 -9.09 16.51 -6.83
CA PRO A 25 -10.19 15.74 -6.29
C PRO A 25 -11.22 16.69 -5.69
N ASP A 26 -12.50 16.31 -5.79
CA ASP A 26 -13.58 17.04 -5.13
C ASP A 26 -13.68 16.51 -3.70
N THR A 27 -13.22 17.30 -2.73
CA THR A 27 -13.22 16.89 -1.31
C THR A 27 -14.60 16.98 -0.67
N ARG A 28 -15.61 17.53 -1.37
CA ARG A 28 -16.99 17.59 -0.90
C ARG A 28 -17.76 16.30 -1.19
N ASP A 29 -17.41 15.62 -2.28
CA ASP A 29 -18.00 14.34 -2.69
C ASP A 29 -16.96 13.22 -2.55
N LEU A 30 -16.85 12.71 -1.31
CA LEU A 30 -15.91 11.66 -0.94
C LEU A 30 -16.17 10.35 -1.70
N ALA A 31 -17.43 10.02 -1.98
CA ALA A 31 -17.79 8.81 -2.71
C ALA A 31 -17.27 8.88 -4.15
N LYS A 32 -17.46 10.00 -4.84
CA LYS A 32 -16.93 10.21 -6.19
C LYS A 32 -15.41 10.23 -6.24
N TRP A 33 -14.77 10.81 -5.23
CA TRP A 33 -13.30 10.78 -5.12
C TRP A 33 -12.80 9.35 -4.89
N ASN A 34 -13.40 8.60 -3.97
CA ASN A 34 -13.07 7.22 -3.72
C ASN A 34 -13.21 6.36 -4.99
N ASN A 35 -14.35 6.49 -5.68
CA ASN A 35 -14.61 5.80 -6.95
C ASN A 35 -13.57 6.14 -8.02
N ARG A 36 -13.02 7.36 -8.02
CA ARG A 36 -11.92 7.75 -8.91
C ARG A 36 -10.63 7.03 -8.53
N VAL A 37 -10.25 7.02 -7.26
CA VAL A 37 -9.04 6.37 -6.75
C VAL A 37 -9.08 4.87 -7.03
N VAL A 38 -10.13 4.18 -6.57
CA VAL A 38 -10.36 2.74 -6.78
C VAL A 38 -10.31 2.38 -8.26
N SER A 39 -11.02 3.14 -9.10
CA SER A 39 -11.03 2.90 -10.54
C SER A 39 -9.64 2.99 -11.16
N ASN A 40 -8.85 3.99 -10.78
CA ASN A 40 -7.50 4.15 -11.30
C ASN A 40 -6.55 3.07 -10.77
N LEU A 41 -6.69 2.66 -9.51
CA LEU A 41 -5.89 1.58 -8.89
C LEU A 41 -6.07 0.25 -9.63
N LEU A 42 -7.30 -0.11 -9.98
CA LEU A 42 -7.59 -1.32 -10.77
C LEU A 42 -6.99 -1.23 -12.18
N TYR A 43 -7.24 -0.13 -12.88
CA TYR A 43 -6.87 0.02 -14.29
C TYR A 43 -5.35 0.09 -14.52
N TYR A 44 -4.62 0.78 -13.64
CA TYR A 44 -3.17 1.01 -13.75
C TYR A 44 -2.33 0.18 -12.78
N GLN A 45 -2.88 -0.90 -12.22
CA GLN A 45 -2.23 -1.76 -11.22
C GLN A 45 -0.74 -2.04 -11.54
N THR A 46 -0.46 -2.53 -12.76
CA THR A 46 0.91 -2.91 -13.14
C THR A 46 1.83 -1.71 -13.34
N ASN A 47 1.30 -0.58 -13.83
CA ASN A 47 2.06 0.67 -13.90
C ASN A 47 2.43 1.17 -12.49
N TYR A 48 1.52 1.08 -11.53
CA TYR A 48 1.79 1.45 -10.13
C TYR A 48 2.81 0.52 -9.47
N LEU A 49 2.75 -0.78 -9.75
CA LEU A 49 3.77 -1.72 -9.27
C LEU A 49 5.15 -1.37 -9.82
N VAL A 50 5.26 -1.11 -11.13
CA VAL A 50 6.52 -0.70 -11.76
C VAL A 50 7.03 0.62 -11.18
N LEU A 51 6.15 1.62 -11.03
CA LEU A 51 6.49 2.89 -10.39
C LEU A 51 7.02 2.68 -8.96
N ALA A 52 6.36 1.82 -8.19
CA ALA A 52 6.78 1.52 -6.83
C ALA A 52 8.17 0.90 -6.78
N ILE A 53 8.45 -0.08 -7.65
CA ILE A 53 9.76 -0.73 -7.75
C ILE A 53 10.82 0.31 -8.15
N ILE A 54 10.58 1.12 -9.17
CA ILE A 54 11.55 2.13 -9.63
C ILE A 54 11.87 3.12 -8.51
N VAL A 55 10.85 3.69 -7.86
CA VAL A 55 11.04 4.66 -6.78
C VAL A 55 11.78 4.02 -5.59
N PHE A 56 11.39 2.81 -5.19
CA PHE A 56 12.04 2.08 -4.12
C PHE A 56 13.52 1.81 -4.43
N LEU A 57 13.83 1.38 -5.66
CA LEU A 57 15.21 1.17 -6.11
C LEU A 57 16.00 2.47 -6.14
N VAL A 58 15.43 3.58 -6.63
CA VAL A 58 16.10 4.89 -6.63
C VAL A 58 16.46 5.32 -5.20
N VAL A 59 15.51 5.25 -4.26
CA VAL A 59 15.79 5.55 -2.84
C VAL A 59 16.85 4.58 -2.29
N GLY A 60 16.76 3.30 -2.66
CA GLY A 60 17.72 2.25 -2.37
C GLY A 60 19.15 2.56 -2.81
N PHE A 61 19.32 2.99 -4.05
CA PHE A 61 20.62 3.33 -4.62
C PHE A 61 21.19 4.63 -4.07
N LEU A 62 20.35 5.59 -3.70
CA LEU A 62 20.80 6.86 -3.11
C LEU A 62 21.27 6.68 -1.66
N ASN A 63 20.70 5.74 -0.90
CA ASN A 63 21.04 5.50 0.51
C ASN A 63 21.12 4.00 0.86
N PRO A 64 22.02 3.23 0.22
CA PRO A 64 22.03 1.77 0.31
C PRO A 64 22.35 1.27 1.72
N VAL A 65 23.33 1.88 2.39
CA VAL A 65 23.71 1.52 3.77
C VAL A 65 22.52 1.72 4.71
N SER A 66 21.88 2.88 4.66
CA SER A 66 20.71 3.19 5.49
C SER A 66 19.55 2.23 5.25
N MET A 67 19.33 1.79 4.01
CA MET A 67 18.30 0.81 3.66
C MET A 67 18.58 -0.57 4.27
N PHE A 68 19.81 -1.07 4.13
CA PHE A 68 20.20 -2.34 4.76
C PHE A 68 20.19 -2.25 6.28
N THR A 69 20.68 -1.14 6.86
CA THR A 69 20.61 -0.88 8.30
C THR A 69 19.16 -0.87 8.79
N GLY A 70 18.26 -0.15 8.11
CA GLY A 70 16.84 -0.12 8.46
C GLY A 70 16.21 -1.50 8.39
N ALA A 71 16.50 -2.27 7.34
CA ALA A 71 15.97 -3.62 7.16
C ALA A 71 16.49 -4.58 8.24
N ALA A 72 17.79 -4.52 8.54
CA ALA A 72 18.41 -5.30 9.60
C ALA A 72 17.80 -4.97 10.97
N VAL A 73 17.64 -3.68 11.30
CA VAL A 73 17.01 -3.26 12.57
C VAL A 73 15.59 -3.81 12.69
N VAL A 74 14.76 -3.66 11.65
CA VAL A 74 13.37 -4.17 11.67
C VAL A 74 13.34 -5.69 11.83
N ALA A 75 14.18 -6.41 11.07
CA ALA A 75 14.27 -7.87 11.15
C ALA A 75 14.76 -8.34 12.53
N SER A 76 15.82 -7.71 13.08
CA SER A 76 16.36 -8.04 14.40
C SER A 76 15.36 -7.78 15.52
N VAL A 77 14.62 -6.66 15.46
CA VAL A 77 13.55 -6.37 16.45
C VAL A 77 12.44 -7.41 16.35
N PHE A 78 12.01 -7.78 15.14
CA PHE A 78 10.99 -8.81 14.94
C PHE A 78 11.44 -10.17 15.50
N ILE A 79 12.60 -10.66 15.08
CA ILE A 79 13.16 -11.94 15.53
C ILE A 79 13.37 -11.94 17.04
N GLY A 80 13.96 -10.88 17.59
CA GLY A 80 14.18 -10.74 19.02
C GLY A 80 12.87 -10.73 19.82
N SER A 81 11.81 -10.12 19.29
CA SER A 81 10.49 -10.11 19.93
C SER A 81 9.84 -11.49 19.91
N VAL A 82 9.91 -12.21 18.79
CA VAL A 82 9.40 -13.59 18.67
C VAL A 82 10.14 -14.50 19.63
N TRP A 83 11.47 -14.46 19.62
CA TRP A 83 12.31 -15.26 20.51
C TRP A 83 12.02 -14.96 21.99
N ALA A 84 11.87 -13.69 22.36
CA ALA A 84 11.52 -13.29 23.73
C ALA A 84 10.12 -13.78 24.12
N GLY A 85 9.19 -13.81 23.16
CA GLY A 85 7.84 -14.36 23.33
C GLY A 85 7.84 -15.86 23.59
N GLU A 86 8.76 -16.62 23.00
CA GLU A 86 8.90 -18.07 23.23
C GLU A 86 9.67 -18.37 24.53
N ASN A 87 10.66 -17.55 24.89
CA ASN A 87 11.60 -17.81 25.98
C ASN A 87 11.26 -17.05 27.29
N LYS A 88 9.97 -16.85 27.58
CA LYS A 88 9.50 -16.05 28.73
C LYS A 88 10.07 -16.50 30.08
N ALA A 89 10.22 -17.81 30.28
CA ALA A 89 10.73 -18.38 31.53
C ALA A 89 12.19 -17.96 31.80
N VAL A 90 13.03 -17.99 30.76
CA VAL A 90 14.44 -17.59 30.83
C VAL A 90 14.55 -16.10 31.15
N ILE A 91 13.79 -15.26 30.44
CA ILE A 91 13.78 -13.81 30.66
C ILE A 91 13.30 -13.48 32.08
N LYS A 92 12.22 -14.12 32.55
CA LYS A 92 11.68 -13.90 33.89
C LYS A 92 12.67 -14.31 34.99
N LYS A 93 13.37 -15.44 34.80
CA LYS A 93 14.42 -15.90 35.72
C LYS A 93 15.57 -14.90 35.77
N PHE A 94 16.11 -14.50 34.62
CA PHE A 94 17.21 -13.54 34.53
C PHE A 94 16.85 -12.18 35.16
N LYS A 95 15.64 -11.66 34.89
CA LYS A 95 15.14 -10.42 35.50
C LYS A 95 15.03 -10.50 37.02
N LYS A 96 14.68 -11.67 37.58
CA LYS A 96 14.58 -11.88 39.03
C LYS A 96 15.96 -12.01 39.68
N GLU A 97 16.89 -12.70 39.03
CA GLU A 97 18.24 -12.94 39.54
C GLU A 97 19.13 -11.69 39.47
N ASN A 98 19.02 -10.91 38.38
CA ASN A 98 19.88 -9.76 38.13
C ASN A 98 19.09 -8.54 37.61
N PRO A 99 18.25 -7.90 38.45
CA PRO A 99 17.34 -6.84 38.00
C PRO A 99 18.07 -5.58 37.49
N ALA A 100 19.16 -5.17 38.13
CA ALA A 100 19.94 -4.01 37.71
C ALA A 100 20.61 -4.22 36.35
N LEU A 101 21.21 -5.40 36.14
CA LEU A 101 21.82 -5.77 34.87
C LEU A 101 20.78 -5.86 33.74
N PHE A 102 19.59 -6.40 34.03
CA PHE A 102 18.50 -6.43 33.07
C PHE A 102 18.10 -5.02 32.61
N VAL A 103 17.91 -4.07 33.53
CA VAL A 103 17.58 -2.68 33.19
C VAL A 103 18.71 -2.03 32.39
N PHE A 104 19.97 -2.23 32.81
CA PHE A 104 21.13 -1.71 32.08
C PHE A 104 21.18 -2.23 30.64
N LEU A 105 21.01 -3.53 30.42
CA LEU A 105 20.99 -4.12 29.07
C LEU A 105 19.86 -3.54 28.21
N VAL A 106 18.66 -3.37 28.77
CA VAL A 106 17.54 -2.74 28.06
C VAL A 106 17.91 -1.32 27.64
N MET A 107 18.49 -0.51 28.53
CA MET A 107 18.93 0.85 28.20
C MET A 107 19.98 0.88 27.09
N VAL A 108 20.98 -0.01 27.15
CA VAL A 108 22.03 -0.11 26.12
C VAL A 108 21.44 -0.50 24.76
N VAL A 109 20.57 -1.51 24.73
CA VAL A 109 19.90 -1.95 23.50
C VAL A 109 19.02 -0.82 22.95
N SER A 110 18.26 -0.13 23.80
CA SER A 110 17.45 1.02 23.38
C SER A 110 18.29 2.15 22.80
N TYR A 111 19.42 2.49 23.44
CA TYR A 111 20.35 3.50 22.93
C TYR A 111 20.94 3.12 21.57
N PHE A 112 21.36 1.86 21.43
CA PHE A 112 21.85 1.32 20.16
C PHE A 112 20.79 1.35 19.05
N LEU A 113 19.54 0.97 19.35
CA LEU A 113 18.46 1.06 18.36
C LEU A 113 18.15 2.52 17.96
N MET A 114 18.18 3.44 18.93
CA MET A 114 17.99 4.87 18.67
C MET A 114 19.09 5.45 17.77
N SER A 115 20.35 5.02 17.92
CA SER A 115 21.43 5.50 17.05
C SER A 115 21.28 5.04 15.59
N LEU A 116 20.57 3.94 15.35
CA LEU A 116 20.29 3.40 14.01
C LEU A 116 18.97 3.92 13.39
N PHE A 117 18.24 4.78 14.10
CA PHE A 117 16.92 5.25 13.71
C PHE A 117 16.88 5.91 12.32
N GLY A 118 17.96 6.61 11.93
CA GLY A 118 18.06 7.22 10.59
C GLY A 118 17.91 6.20 9.46
N GLY A 119 18.49 5.00 9.60
CA GLY A 119 18.33 3.92 8.61
C GLY A 119 16.89 3.45 8.49
N VAL A 120 16.21 3.31 9.63
CA VAL A 120 14.78 2.95 9.67
C VAL A 120 13.93 4.03 8.99
N MET A 121 14.22 5.32 9.21
CA MET A 121 13.50 6.41 8.54
C MET A 121 13.66 6.37 7.03
N VAL A 122 14.85 6.10 6.52
CA VAL A 122 15.11 5.96 5.08
C VAL A 122 14.35 4.76 4.50
N LEU A 123 14.37 3.60 5.17
CA LEU A 123 13.60 2.43 4.75
C LEU A 123 12.09 2.74 4.68
N LEU A 124 11.56 3.37 5.74
CA LEU A 124 10.16 3.77 5.79
C LEU A 124 9.81 4.79 4.70
N LEU A 125 10.72 5.71 4.37
CA LEU A 125 10.53 6.65 3.27
C LEU A 125 10.51 5.92 1.92
N GLY A 126 11.42 4.98 1.70
CA GLY A 126 11.47 4.14 0.49
C GLY A 126 10.16 3.39 0.24
N ILE A 127 9.48 2.95 1.30
CA ILE A 127 8.16 2.28 1.21
C ILE A 127 7.01 3.30 1.08
N LYS A 128 7.02 4.39 1.85
CA LYS A 128 5.90 5.36 1.88
C LYS A 128 5.84 6.23 0.63
N LEU A 129 6.98 6.66 0.11
CA LEU A 129 7.06 7.54 -1.06
C LEU A 129 6.32 6.99 -2.29
N PRO A 130 6.54 5.73 -2.74
CA PRO A 130 5.80 5.19 -3.87
C PRO A 130 4.30 5.08 -3.59
N LEU A 131 3.88 4.72 -2.37
CA LEU A 131 2.46 4.67 -2.00
C LEU A 131 1.80 6.06 -2.10
N ILE A 132 2.47 7.10 -1.63
CA ILE A 132 1.99 8.49 -1.74
C ILE A 132 1.89 8.89 -3.21
N LEU A 133 2.91 8.60 -4.02
CA LEU A 133 2.90 8.93 -5.46
C LEU A 133 1.77 8.21 -6.20
N ILE A 134 1.55 6.92 -5.91
CA ILE A 134 0.44 6.14 -6.45
C ILE A 134 -0.89 6.76 -6.05
N PHE A 135 -1.07 7.08 -4.78
CA PHE A 135 -2.31 7.69 -4.29
C PHE A 135 -2.59 9.05 -4.91
N VAL A 136 -1.57 9.92 -4.98
CA VAL A 136 -1.66 11.23 -5.64
C VAL A 136 -2.04 11.07 -7.11
N HIS A 137 -1.36 10.16 -7.82
CA HIS A 137 -1.67 9.89 -9.22
C HIS A 137 -3.11 9.37 -9.40
N ALA A 138 -3.51 8.36 -8.63
CA ALA A 138 -4.86 7.77 -8.68
C ALA A 138 -5.96 8.78 -8.30
N SER A 139 -5.65 9.73 -7.42
CA SER A 139 -6.56 10.80 -6.98
C SER A 139 -6.75 11.88 -8.05
N LEU A 140 -5.66 12.31 -8.70
CA LEU A 140 -5.69 13.38 -9.69
C LEU A 140 -6.16 12.92 -11.06
N ARG A 141 -5.85 11.67 -11.45
CA ARG A 141 -6.14 11.14 -12.79
C ARG A 141 -7.65 11.02 -13.02
N LEU A 142 -8.14 11.66 -14.08
CA LEU A 142 -9.54 11.51 -14.50
C LEU A 142 -9.80 10.12 -15.10
N ARG A 143 -10.97 9.55 -14.80
CA ARG A 143 -11.39 8.23 -15.33
C ARG A 143 -11.62 8.29 -16.84
N ASN A 144 -10.93 7.45 -17.60
CA ASN A 144 -11.17 7.25 -19.04
C ASN A 144 -12.30 6.22 -19.28
N MET A 145 -12.89 6.18 -20.47
CA MET A 145 -13.94 5.20 -20.82
C MET A 145 -13.43 3.75 -20.76
N LYS A 146 -12.17 3.51 -21.15
CA LYS A 146 -11.51 2.20 -21.00
C LYS A 146 -11.43 1.77 -19.53
N ASN A 147 -11.05 2.68 -18.65
CA ASN A 147 -11.05 2.48 -17.20
C ASN A 147 -12.46 2.15 -16.68
N LYS A 148 -13.50 2.88 -17.12
CA LYS A 148 -14.89 2.56 -16.75
C LYS A 148 -15.35 1.17 -17.20
N LEU A 149 -14.98 0.74 -18.41
CA LEU A 149 -15.37 -0.57 -18.94
C LEU A 149 -14.68 -1.72 -18.21
N GLU A 150 -13.37 -1.62 -17.98
CA GLU A 150 -12.63 -2.66 -17.26
C GLU A 150 -13.14 -2.82 -15.83
N ASN A 151 -13.41 -1.72 -15.12
CA ASN A 151 -13.96 -1.82 -13.76
C ASN A 151 -15.36 -2.44 -13.73
N LYS A 152 -16.17 -2.22 -14.77
CA LYS A 152 -17.48 -2.87 -14.90
C LYS A 152 -17.34 -4.37 -15.14
N MET A 153 -16.33 -4.80 -15.90
CA MET A 153 -16.05 -6.23 -16.10
C MET A 153 -15.55 -6.88 -14.81
N GLU A 154 -14.73 -6.18 -14.03
CA GLU A 154 -14.28 -6.65 -12.72
C GLU A 154 -15.40 -6.70 -11.69
N SER A 155 -16.26 -5.67 -11.66
CA SER A 155 -17.42 -5.64 -10.77
C SER A 155 -18.45 -6.72 -11.13
N ALA A 156 -18.62 -7.00 -12.42
CA ALA A 156 -19.47 -8.09 -12.90
C ALA A 156 -18.86 -9.50 -12.68
N GLY A 157 -17.65 -9.59 -12.10
CA GLY A 157 -16.97 -10.85 -11.83
C GLY A 157 -16.46 -11.57 -13.09
N LEU A 158 -16.45 -10.90 -14.25
CA LEU A 158 -15.97 -11.46 -15.52
C LEU A 158 -14.44 -11.56 -15.56
N LYS A 159 -13.76 -10.76 -14.74
CA LYS A 159 -12.31 -10.78 -14.54
C LYS A 159 -12.00 -10.48 -13.08
N LYS A 160 -10.92 -11.04 -12.54
CA LYS A 160 -10.47 -10.74 -11.17
C LYS A 160 -8.97 -10.46 -11.17
N SER A 161 -8.56 -9.25 -10.78
CA SER A 161 -7.14 -8.91 -10.62
C SER A 161 -6.71 -9.03 -9.15
N PRO A 162 -5.39 -9.12 -8.87
CA PRO A 162 -4.88 -9.02 -7.51
C PRO A 162 -5.31 -7.73 -6.79
N MET A 163 -5.33 -6.59 -7.49
CA MET A 163 -5.80 -5.33 -6.89
C MET A 163 -7.30 -5.37 -6.62
N GLY A 164 -8.09 -6.02 -7.48
CA GLY A 164 -9.52 -6.29 -7.25
C GLY A 164 -9.75 -7.07 -5.97
N ILE A 165 -9.01 -8.16 -5.74
CA ILE A 165 -9.09 -8.95 -4.50
C ILE A 165 -8.78 -8.10 -3.27
N ILE A 166 -7.73 -7.27 -3.35
CA ILE A 166 -7.33 -6.39 -2.24
C ILE A 166 -8.44 -5.37 -1.95
N LEU A 167 -8.99 -4.73 -2.97
CA LEU A 167 -10.02 -3.70 -2.81
C LEU A 167 -11.36 -4.28 -2.33
N GLU A 168 -11.71 -5.49 -2.77
CA GLU A 168 -12.85 -6.25 -2.27
C GLU A 168 -12.66 -6.59 -0.78
N ALA A 169 -11.47 -7.06 -0.37
CA ALA A 169 -11.15 -7.32 1.04
C ALA A 169 -11.17 -6.05 1.91
N LEU A 170 -10.97 -4.87 1.30
CA LEU A 170 -11.07 -3.57 1.95
C LEU A 170 -12.50 -2.97 1.92
N GLY A 171 -13.50 -3.70 1.39
CA GLY A 171 -14.89 -3.26 1.31
C GLY A 171 -15.15 -2.15 0.27
N GLN A 172 -14.20 -1.86 -0.61
CA GLN A 172 -14.27 -0.72 -1.53
C GLN A 172 -15.07 -1.01 -2.82
N GLN A 173 -15.31 -2.29 -3.13
CA GLN A 173 -15.96 -2.73 -4.37
C GLN A 173 -17.49 -2.89 -4.22
N GLU A 174 -17.99 -3.22 -3.03
CA GLU A 174 -19.43 -3.42 -2.76
C GLU A 174 -20.24 -2.12 -2.86
N GLU A 175 -19.71 -0.97 -2.38
CA GLU A 175 -20.39 0.33 -2.50
C GLU A 175 -20.67 0.73 -3.95
N ASN A 176 -19.76 0.39 -4.88
CA ASN A 176 -19.93 0.69 -6.30
C ASN A 176 -20.97 -0.20 -6.97
N LEU A 177 -21.10 -1.46 -6.54
CA LEU A 177 -22.09 -2.40 -7.06
C LEU A 177 -23.50 -2.00 -6.65
N ASN A 178 -23.70 -1.67 -5.37
CA ASN A 178 -24.99 -1.23 -4.85
C ASN A 178 -25.45 0.06 -5.55
N GLN A 179 -24.57 1.04 -5.75
CA GLN A 179 -24.90 2.27 -6.48
C GLN A 179 -25.30 2.03 -7.95
N ILE A 180 -24.68 1.06 -8.62
CA ILE A 180 -25.03 0.70 -10.01
C ILE A 180 -26.38 -0.02 -10.05
N GLN A 181 -26.63 -0.92 -9.10
CA GLN A 181 -27.88 -1.63 -8.97
C GLN A 181 -29.04 -0.67 -8.70
N ASP A 182 -28.88 0.25 -7.74
CA ASP A 182 -29.87 1.28 -7.41
C ASP A 182 -30.18 2.19 -8.61
N PHE A 183 -29.15 2.57 -9.38
CA PHE A 183 -29.33 3.37 -10.61
C PHE A 183 -30.10 2.59 -11.69
N LEU A 184 -29.78 1.31 -11.90
CA LEU A 184 -30.49 0.47 -12.88
C LEU A 184 -31.95 0.25 -12.47
N GLU A 185 -32.21 -0.01 -11.19
CA GLU A 185 -33.57 -0.11 -10.65
C GLU A 185 -34.36 1.20 -10.80
N SER A 186 -33.71 2.36 -10.61
CA SER A 186 -34.38 3.65 -10.84
C SER A 186 -34.74 3.89 -12.30
N LYS A 187 -33.92 3.39 -13.24
CA LYS A 187 -34.16 3.53 -14.69
C LYS A 187 -35.16 2.51 -15.26
N LEU A 188 -35.34 1.39 -14.56
CA LEU A 188 -36.36 0.38 -14.88
C LEU A 188 -37.75 0.74 -14.34
N LYS A 189 -37.83 1.66 -13.37
CA LYS A 189 -39.07 2.17 -12.78
C LYS A 189 -39.59 3.45 -13.47
N GLU A 190 -38.84 4.03 -14.41
CA GLU A 190 -39.29 5.02 -15.40
C GLU A 190 -39.83 4.33 -16.66
#